data_AF-A0A7C0VCI9-F1
#
_entry.id   AF-A0A7C0VCI9-F1
#
_cell.length_a   1.000
_cell.length_b   1.000
_cell.length_c   1.000
_cell.angle_alpha   90.00
_cell.angle_beta   90.00
_cell.angle_gamma   90.00
#
_symmetry.space_group_name_H-M   'P 1'
#
loop_
_entity.id
_entity.type
_entity.pdbx_description
1 polymer ?
#
loop_
_entity_poly.entity_id
_entity_poly.type
_entity_poly.pdbx_seq_one_letter_code
_entity_poly.pdbx_strand_id
1 'polypeptide(L)'
;MDSKLKARLIFAKPTDYWLSEKKVERGYWGFVRCREDYEEEKASVKRQFRGLIQSLRGEGIDIELLPEIEIQNTDDLLKNINDMERSDVNVILVTFPMGAWSPGDLTYGIVAASKYAVFFDKFKPNTYAGTLFTPPAYQTLKKHG
;
A
#
# COMPACT_ATOMS: atom_id res chain seq x y z
N MET A 1 -7.00 -2.67 -29.90
CA MET A 1 -6.64 -1.29 -29.51
C MET A 1 -5.77 -1.49 -28.31
N ASP A 2 -4.47 -1.41 -28.50
CA ASP A 2 -3.54 -2.12 -27.63
C ASP A 2 -3.15 -1.16 -26.51
N SER A 3 -4.03 -1.10 -25.52
CA SER A 3 -3.92 -0.19 -24.39
C SER A 3 -2.94 -0.73 -23.38
N LYS A 4 -1.70 -0.23 -23.45
CA LYS A 4 -0.65 -0.42 -22.45
C LYS A 4 -1.18 -0.28 -21.03
N LEU A 5 -1.11 -1.36 -20.25
CA LEU A 5 -1.64 -1.42 -18.89
C LEU A 5 -0.80 -0.57 -17.95
N LYS A 6 -1.39 0.44 -17.30
CA LYS A 6 -0.67 1.32 -16.37
C LYS A 6 -0.76 0.83 -14.93
N ALA A 7 0.29 0.18 -14.45
CA ALA A 7 0.42 -0.19 -13.05
C ALA A 7 1.13 0.91 -12.23
N ARG A 8 0.67 1.15 -11.01
CA ARG A 8 1.38 1.96 -10.00
C ARG A 8 1.55 1.17 -8.71
N LEU A 9 2.68 1.41 -8.03
CA LEU A 9 2.90 0.97 -6.65
C LEU A 9 2.57 2.12 -5.68
N ILE A 10 1.74 1.86 -4.68
CA ILE A 10 1.38 2.82 -3.62
C ILE A 10 1.86 2.27 -2.27
N PHE A 11 2.63 3.08 -1.55
CA PHE A 11 3.04 2.81 -0.17
C PHE A 11 2.07 3.49 0.79
N ALA A 12 1.14 2.72 1.36
CA ALA A 12 0.36 3.15 2.50
C ALA A 12 1.26 3.06 3.75
N LYS A 13 1.91 4.17 4.07
CA LYS A 13 3.01 4.26 5.05
C LYS A 13 2.51 4.51 6.47
N PRO A 14 3.29 4.19 7.52
CA PRO A 14 2.84 4.38 8.88
C PRO A 14 2.98 5.86 9.28
N THR A 15 2.36 6.23 10.41
CA THR A 15 2.49 7.58 10.97
C THR A 15 3.94 7.91 11.37
N ASP A 16 4.30 9.19 11.37
CA ASP A 16 5.70 9.64 11.58
C ASP A 16 6.35 9.15 12.89
N TYR A 17 5.54 8.78 13.89
CA TYR A 17 5.99 8.11 15.11
C TYR A 17 6.80 6.82 14.84
N TRP A 18 6.45 6.05 13.80
CA TRP A 18 7.16 4.83 13.38
C TRP A 18 8.30 5.13 12.39
N LEU A 19 8.39 6.36 11.88
CA LEU A 19 9.41 6.83 10.93
C LEU A 19 10.45 7.73 11.62
N SER A 20 10.61 7.56 12.93
CA SER A 20 11.69 8.12 13.74
C SER A 20 13.06 7.54 13.36
N GLU A 21 14.14 8.25 13.67
CA GLU A 21 15.51 7.78 13.43
C GLU A 21 15.90 6.61 14.35
N LYS A 22 15.40 6.60 15.60
CA LYS A 22 15.58 5.49 16.55
C LYS A 22 14.44 4.47 16.41
N LYS A 23 14.75 3.19 16.61
CA LYS A 23 13.78 2.09 16.62
C LYS A 23 12.89 2.19 17.86
N VAL A 24 11.58 2.33 17.67
CA VAL A 24 10.61 2.42 18.78
C VAL A 24 10.42 1.05 19.45
N GLU A 25 10.35 1.06 20.79
CA GLU A 25 10.28 -0.17 21.58
C GLU A 25 8.95 -0.93 21.40
N ARG A 26 7.84 -0.20 21.34
CA ARG A 26 6.47 -0.75 21.26
C ARG A 26 6.03 -1.01 19.82
N GLY A 27 6.86 -1.69 19.03
CA GLY A 27 6.62 -1.99 17.60
C GLY A 27 5.21 -2.54 17.32
N TYR A 28 4.37 -1.76 16.61
CA TYR A 28 3.01 -2.15 16.25
C TYR A 28 2.94 -2.64 14.79
N TRP A 29 2.51 -3.90 14.61
CA TRP A 29 1.96 -4.47 13.37
C TRP A 29 2.77 -4.21 12.08
N GLY A 30 4.09 -4.23 12.19
CA GLY A 30 4.98 -4.07 11.04
C GLY A 30 6.41 -4.49 11.33
N PHE A 31 7.17 -4.67 10.25
CA PHE A 31 8.63 -4.74 10.28
C PHE A 31 9.25 -3.34 10.52
N VAL A 32 8.50 -2.27 10.30
CA VAL A 32 8.92 -0.87 10.48
C VAL A 32 8.89 -0.48 11.96
N ARG A 33 10.05 -0.15 12.54
CA ARG A 33 10.15 0.54 13.84
C ARG A 33 10.92 1.86 13.77
N CYS A 34 11.49 2.19 12.62
CA CYS A 34 12.19 3.43 12.32
C CYS A 34 12.17 3.70 10.81
N ARG A 35 12.70 4.85 10.42
CA ARG A 35 12.90 5.26 9.02
C ARG A 35 13.74 4.27 8.19
N GLU A 36 14.80 3.72 8.79
CA GLU A 36 15.67 2.71 8.18
C GLU A 36 14.88 1.43 7.85
N ASP A 37 14.18 0.85 8.84
CA ASP A 37 13.34 -0.35 8.67
C ASP A 37 12.25 -0.13 7.57
N TYR A 38 11.79 1.12 7.35
CA TYR A 38 10.85 1.48 6.27
C TYR A 38 11.51 1.56 4.88
N GLU A 39 12.55 2.37 4.72
CA GLU A 39 13.19 2.57 3.41
C GLU A 39 13.86 1.27 2.90
N GLU A 40 14.36 0.40 3.79
CA GLU A 40 14.89 -0.92 3.42
C GLU A 40 13.84 -1.85 2.79
N GLU A 41 12.69 -2.07 3.44
CA GLU A 41 11.65 -2.93 2.87
C GLU A 41 11.01 -2.26 1.64
N LYS A 42 10.81 -0.93 1.64
CA LYS A 42 10.36 -0.15 0.49
C LYS A 42 11.28 -0.33 -0.73
N ALA A 43 12.59 -0.22 -0.56
CA ALA A 43 13.57 -0.49 -1.61
C ALA A 43 13.55 -1.97 -2.05
N SER A 44 13.43 -2.90 -1.09
CA SER A 44 13.35 -4.34 -1.37
C SER A 44 12.10 -4.70 -2.18
N VAL A 45 10.94 -4.12 -1.88
CA VAL A 45 9.69 -4.37 -2.62
C VAL A 45 9.70 -3.65 -3.97
N LYS A 46 10.23 -2.42 -4.08
CA LYS A 46 10.46 -1.77 -5.40
C LYS A 46 11.31 -2.64 -6.33
N ARG A 47 12.32 -3.33 -5.79
CA ARG A 47 13.14 -4.30 -6.55
C ARG A 47 12.34 -5.55 -6.95
N GLN A 48 11.57 -6.15 -6.04
CA GLN A 48 10.71 -7.30 -6.34
C GLN A 48 9.66 -6.95 -7.41
N PHE A 49 8.98 -5.81 -7.27
CA PHE A 49 7.93 -5.38 -8.19
C PHE A 49 8.48 -5.04 -9.59
N ARG A 50 9.67 -4.42 -9.69
CA ARG A 50 10.36 -4.25 -10.97
C ARG A 50 10.68 -5.59 -11.67
N GLY A 51 11.06 -6.61 -10.90
CA GLY A 51 11.23 -7.97 -11.41
C GLY A 51 9.93 -8.56 -11.96
N LEU A 52 8.82 -8.46 -11.20
CA LEU A 52 7.49 -8.89 -11.66
C LEU A 52 7.07 -8.19 -12.96
N ILE A 53 7.23 -6.87 -13.05
CA ILE A 53 6.94 -6.08 -14.26
C ILE A 53 7.82 -6.52 -15.45
N GLN A 54 9.06 -6.95 -15.21
CA GLN A 54 9.93 -7.51 -16.26
C GLN A 54 9.48 -8.90 -16.72
N SER A 55 9.07 -9.80 -15.80
CA SER A 55 8.50 -11.11 -16.16
C SER A 55 7.24 -10.98 -17.00
N LEU A 56 6.27 -10.16 -16.57
CA LEU A 56 5.02 -9.93 -17.30
C LEU A 56 5.27 -9.40 -18.73
N ARG A 57 6.26 -8.54 -18.92
CA ARG A 57 6.69 -8.09 -20.27
C ARG A 57 7.33 -9.21 -21.09
N GLY A 58 8.09 -10.11 -20.46
CA GLY A 58 8.62 -11.32 -21.10
C GLY A 58 7.52 -12.30 -21.54
N GLU A 59 6.39 -12.32 -20.83
CA GLU A 59 5.17 -13.04 -21.18
C GLU A 59 4.32 -12.33 -22.27
N GLY A 60 4.79 -11.19 -22.79
CA GLY A 60 4.13 -10.43 -23.87
C GLY A 60 3.10 -9.40 -23.40
N ILE A 61 2.97 -9.14 -22.10
CA ILE A 61 2.02 -8.16 -21.56
C ILE A 61 2.64 -6.75 -21.66
N ASP A 62 2.04 -5.87 -22.46
CA ASP A 62 2.46 -4.46 -22.50
C ASP A 62 1.97 -3.72 -21.25
N ILE A 63 2.88 -3.58 -20.29
CA ILE A 63 2.63 -2.99 -18.97
C ILE A 63 3.64 -1.87 -18.67
N GLU A 64 3.13 -0.71 -18.27
CA GLU A 64 3.91 0.41 -17.75
C GLU A 64 3.94 0.39 -16.22
N LEU A 65 5.09 0.73 -15.64
CA LEU A 65 5.21 1.04 -14.22
C LEU A 65 5.31 2.56 -14.07
N LEU A 66 4.23 3.19 -13.59
CA LEU A 66 4.19 4.61 -13.26
C LEU A 66 5.03 4.90 -12.00
N PRO A 67 5.45 6.16 -11.77
CA PRO A 67 6.11 6.57 -10.53
C PRO A 67 5.30 6.18 -9.29
N GLU A 68 5.97 5.68 -8.25
CA GLU A 68 5.32 5.32 -7.00
C GLU A 68 4.76 6.52 -6.23
N ILE A 69 3.79 6.27 -5.35
CA ILE A 69 3.18 7.29 -4.47
C ILE A 69 3.27 6.80 -3.02
N GLU A 70 3.46 7.72 -2.09
CA GLU A 70 3.36 7.48 -0.63
C GLU A 70 2.12 8.18 -0.07
N ILE A 71 1.35 7.47 0.76
CA ILE A 71 0.13 7.98 1.40
C ILE A 71 0.16 7.61 2.89
N GLN A 72 0.01 8.59 3.78
CA GLN A 72 -0.10 8.34 5.23
C GLN A 72 -1.50 8.65 5.77
N ASN A 73 -2.20 9.60 5.14
CA ASN A 73 -3.44 10.22 5.62
C ASN A 73 -4.33 10.64 4.41
N THR A 74 -5.54 11.10 4.70
CA THR A 74 -6.53 11.51 3.69
C THR A 74 -6.07 12.72 2.86
N ASP A 75 -5.30 13.65 3.42
CA ASP A 75 -4.79 14.79 2.66
C ASP A 75 -3.78 14.34 1.60
N ASP A 76 -2.91 13.38 1.92
CA ASP A 76 -1.97 12.78 0.97
C ASP A 76 -2.71 12.03 -0.15
N LEU A 77 -3.80 11.33 0.18
CA LEU A 77 -4.67 10.73 -0.84
C LEU A 77 -5.27 11.80 -1.76
N LEU A 78 -5.86 12.87 -1.20
CA LEU A 78 -6.50 13.95 -1.98
C LEU A 78 -5.50 14.70 -2.87
N LYS A 79 -4.24 14.89 -2.42
CA LYS A 79 -3.15 15.45 -3.26
C LYS A 79 -2.83 14.56 -4.46
N ASN A 80 -2.98 13.24 -4.32
CA ASN A 80 -2.54 12.23 -5.30
C ASN A 80 -3.67 11.63 -6.16
N ILE A 81 -4.94 11.98 -5.89
CA ILE A 81 -6.12 11.36 -6.52
C ILE A 81 -6.06 11.38 -8.06
N ASN A 82 -5.75 12.53 -8.65
CA ASN A 82 -5.62 12.73 -10.10
C ASN A 82 -4.55 11.82 -10.74
N ASP A 83 -3.53 11.42 -9.97
CA ASP A 83 -2.51 10.49 -10.46
C ASP A 83 -2.93 9.04 -10.26
N MET A 84 -3.59 8.69 -9.16
CA MET A 84 -4.16 7.35 -8.94
C MET A 84 -5.17 6.98 -10.04
N GLU A 85 -6.05 7.90 -10.42
CA GLU A 85 -7.04 7.75 -11.50
C GLU A 85 -6.42 7.55 -12.90
N ARG A 86 -5.16 8.00 -13.12
CA ARG A 86 -4.42 7.80 -14.37
C ARG A 86 -3.79 6.40 -14.51
N SER A 87 -3.89 5.56 -13.47
CA SER A 87 -3.45 4.17 -13.50
C SER A 87 -4.62 3.24 -13.79
N ASP A 88 -4.35 2.12 -14.46
CA ASP A 88 -5.30 1.03 -14.58
C ASP A 88 -5.35 0.19 -13.31
N VAL A 89 -4.19 -0.04 -12.68
CA VAL A 89 -4.05 -0.86 -11.48
C VAL A 89 -3.16 -0.15 -10.46
N ASN A 90 -3.73 0.19 -9.30
CA ASN A 90 -2.95 0.54 -8.12
C ASN A 90 -2.67 -0.74 -7.32
N VAL A 91 -1.41 -0.98 -6.98
CA VAL A 91 -0.97 -2.02 -6.04
C VAL A 91 -0.61 -1.36 -4.72
N ILE A 92 -1.43 -1.59 -3.69
CA ILE A 92 -1.34 -0.95 -2.39
C ILE A 92 -0.52 -1.87 -1.47
N LEU A 93 0.66 -1.41 -1.10
CA LEU A 93 1.48 -2.01 -0.04
C LEU A 93 1.04 -1.39 1.29
N VAL A 94 0.32 -2.16 2.10
CA VAL A 94 -0.16 -1.69 3.40
C VAL A 94 0.90 -1.93 4.47
N THR A 95 1.35 -0.87 5.11
CA THR A 95 2.01 -0.97 6.43
C THR A 95 1.02 -0.51 7.49
N PHE A 96 0.63 -1.42 8.38
CA PHE A 96 -0.28 -1.07 9.47
C PHE A 96 0.47 -0.32 10.58
N PRO A 97 -0.16 0.68 11.23
CA PRO A 97 -1.56 1.10 11.09
C PRO A 97 -1.73 2.24 10.07
N MET A 98 -2.09 1.89 8.83
CA MET A 98 -2.58 2.86 7.84
C MET A 98 -3.83 3.55 8.40
N GLY A 99 -3.82 4.89 8.43
CA GLY A 99 -4.96 5.67 8.93
C GLY A 99 -5.34 5.30 10.37
N ALA A 100 -4.39 5.15 11.29
CA ALA A 100 -4.59 4.64 12.67
C ALA A 100 -5.80 5.18 13.44
N TRP A 101 -6.27 6.39 13.13
CA TRP A 101 -7.40 7.07 13.77
C TRP A 101 -8.68 7.14 12.91
N SER A 102 -8.58 6.86 11.61
CA SER A 102 -9.72 6.52 10.74
C SER A 102 -9.27 5.60 9.59
N PRO A 103 -9.21 4.27 9.84
CA PRO A 103 -8.70 3.32 8.85
C PRO A 103 -9.71 3.03 7.73
N GLY A 104 -11.00 3.35 7.96
CA GLY A 104 -12.06 3.24 6.94
C GLY A 104 -11.83 4.23 5.81
N ASP A 105 -11.85 5.53 6.12
CA ASP A 105 -11.85 6.62 5.13
C ASP A 105 -10.68 6.52 4.15
N LEU A 106 -9.47 6.22 4.65
CA LEU A 106 -8.29 6.09 3.82
C LEU A 106 -8.34 4.84 2.93
N THR A 107 -8.85 3.71 3.43
CA THR A 107 -9.05 2.50 2.63
C THR A 107 -10.09 2.71 1.54
N TYR A 108 -11.25 3.28 1.90
CA TYR A 108 -12.34 3.55 0.95
C TYR A 108 -11.95 4.58 -0.10
N GLY A 109 -11.26 5.65 0.30
CA GLY A 109 -10.76 6.67 -0.62
C GLY A 109 -9.74 6.13 -1.61
N ILE A 110 -8.82 5.25 -1.16
CA ILE A 110 -7.88 4.54 -2.04
C ILE A 110 -8.61 3.63 -3.04
N VAL A 111 -9.66 2.92 -2.61
CA VAL A 111 -10.50 2.10 -3.51
C VAL A 111 -11.27 2.97 -4.51
N ALA A 112 -11.90 4.07 -4.06
CA ALA A 112 -12.66 4.97 -4.92
C ALA A 112 -11.79 5.67 -5.97
N ALA A 113 -10.54 6.01 -5.62
CA ALA A 113 -9.54 6.58 -6.52
C ALA A 113 -8.82 5.55 -7.41
N SER A 114 -9.28 4.29 -7.45
CA SER A 114 -8.63 3.19 -8.18
C SER A 114 -9.60 2.47 -9.12
N LYS A 115 -9.27 2.44 -10.42
CA LYS A 115 -9.98 1.60 -11.41
C LYS A 115 -9.90 0.10 -11.04
N TYR A 116 -8.72 -0.36 -10.64
CA TYR A 116 -8.51 -1.62 -9.95
C TYR A 116 -7.52 -1.41 -8.80
N ALA A 117 -7.82 -1.98 -7.62
CA ALA A 117 -6.97 -1.92 -6.43
C ALA A 117 -6.56 -3.33 -5.99
N VAL A 118 -5.25 -3.57 -5.87
CA VAL A 118 -4.68 -4.83 -5.34
C VAL A 118 -4.00 -4.52 -4.01
N PHE A 119 -4.62 -4.92 -2.90
CA PHE A 119 -4.02 -4.81 -1.57
C PHE A 119 -3.06 -5.99 -1.35
N PHE A 120 -1.79 -5.68 -1.07
CA PHE A 120 -0.75 -6.66 -0.80
C PHE A 120 -0.29 -6.53 0.65
N ASP A 121 -0.46 -7.60 1.42
CA ASP A 121 -0.01 -7.74 2.80
C ASP A 121 1.11 -8.81 2.88
N LYS A 122 2.08 -8.62 3.78
CA LYS A 122 3.31 -9.40 3.86
C LYS A 122 3.50 -10.03 5.24
N PHE A 123 2.76 -11.11 5.46
CA PHE A 123 2.89 -11.95 6.66
C PHE A 123 4.31 -12.53 6.77
N LYS A 124 4.97 -12.31 7.92
CA LYS A 124 6.21 -12.99 8.34
C LYS A 124 5.89 -13.79 9.62
N PRO A 125 6.61 -14.88 9.97
CA PRO A 125 6.24 -15.73 11.10
C PRO A 125 6.13 -15.04 12.47
N ASN A 126 6.91 -13.97 12.68
CA ASN A 126 6.88 -13.16 13.90
C ASN A 126 6.03 -11.88 13.76
N THR A 127 5.42 -11.63 12.60
CA THR A 127 4.22 -10.80 12.53
C THR A 127 3.13 -11.60 13.22
N TYR A 128 2.75 -11.23 14.44
CA TYR A 128 1.60 -11.83 15.10
C TYR A 128 0.35 -11.42 14.31
N ALA A 129 0.01 -12.21 13.30
CA ALA A 129 -1.27 -12.15 12.63
C ALA A 129 -2.31 -12.47 13.70
N GLY A 130 -2.89 -11.42 14.30
CA GLY A 130 -4.06 -11.51 15.14
C GLY A 130 -5.19 -12.02 14.26
N THR A 131 -5.32 -13.35 14.17
CA THR A 131 -6.14 -14.02 13.17
C THR A 131 -7.59 -13.62 13.32
N LEU A 132 -8.06 -12.78 12.39
CA LEU A 132 -9.44 -12.56 11.94
C LEU A 132 -9.38 -11.27 11.12
N PHE A 133 -9.59 -11.31 9.80
CA PHE A 133 -9.69 -10.12 8.94
C PHE A 133 -8.52 -9.12 9.22
N THR A 134 -8.57 -7.78 9.24
CA THR A 134 -9.54 -6.73 8.87
C THR A 134 -10.91 -6.58 9.60
N PRO A 135 -11.11 -6.89 10.91
CA PRO A 135 -12.46 -6.87 11.50
C PRO A 135 -13.13 -5.49 11.53
N PRO A 136 -12.45 -4.37 11.88
CA PRO A 136 -13.05 -3.05 11.78
C PRO A 136 -13.49 -2.73 10.35
N ALA A 137 -12.63 -2.96 9.34
CA ALA A 137 -12.95 -2.67 7.95
C ALA A 137 -14.12 -3.53 7.43
N TYR A 138 -14.09 -4.85 7.67
CA TYR A 138 -15.14 -5.77 7.19
C TYR A 138 -16.46 -5.65 7.95
N GLN A 139 -16.43 -5.36 9.26
CA GLN A 139 -17.66 -5.08 10.02
C GLN A 139 -18.22 -3.68 9.72
N THR A 140 -17.39 -2.69 9.37
CA THR A 140 -17.86 -1.40 8.87
C THR A 140 -18.46 -1.55 7.48
N LEU A 141 -17.82 -2.27 6.55
CA LEU A 141 -18.40 -2.67 5.26
C LEU A 141 -19.81 -3.27 5.45
N LYS A 142 -19.93 -4.28 6.32
CA LYS A 142 -21.20 -4.97 6.63
C LYS A 142 -22.23 -4.12 7.41
N LYS A 143 -21.89 -2.89 7.82
CA LYS A 143 -22.82 -1.95 8.48
C LYS A 143 -23.30 -0.83 7.56
N HIS A 144 -22.66 -0.64 6.42
CA HIS A 144 -22.90 0.48 5.50
C HIS A 144 -23.17 0.03 4.05
N GLY A 145 -23.42 -1.27 3.83
CA GLY A 145 -23.91 -1.88 2.59
C GLY A 145 -24.86 -3.03 2.90
#